data_AF-A0A7S2QGP1-F1
#
_entry.id   AF-A0A7S2QGP1-F1
#
_cell.length_a   1.000
_cell.length_b   1.000
_cell.length_c   1.000
_cell.angle_alpha   90.00
_cell.angle_beta   90.00
_cell.angle_gamma   90.00
#
_symmetry.space_group_name_H-M   'P 1'
#
loop_
_entity.id
_entity.type
_entity.pdbx_description
1 polymer ?
#
loop_
_entity_poly.entity_id
_entity_poly.type
_entity_poly.pdbx_seq_one_letter_code
_entity_poly.pdbx_strand_id
1 'polypeptide(L)'
;PSDYMTISIRGVTHYSNGELDYQDLSEWQRDQEMYRKIVQIPFFEKYARWKQFSVWKSAMRNQRVQKCSKTLNSHLFALDTTLCDALLKCRTLCVRISSLNLLEINPVTVYQLEEFEEQQRLVRKQRVQDLQDVWAKIKEELLQSCHVSLTDFLKKNGFGQKAQDRDDAKSEDGPKEGERDEDGGGMS
;
A
#
# COMPACT_ATOMS: atom_id res chain seq x y z
N PRO A 1 33.89 9.62 20.86
CA PRO A 1 32.88 9.16 21.85
C PRO A 1 31.76 10.20 21.95
N SER A 2 30.53 9.83 21.59
CA SER A 2 29.38 10.76 21.60
C SER A 2 28.59 10.72 22.91
N ASP A 3 28.93 9.81 23.83
CA ASP A 3 28.33 9.69 25.16
C ASP A 3 29.42 9.25 26.17
N TYR A 4 29.63 10.03 27.24
CA TYR A 4 30.53 9.69 28.36
C TYR A 4 30.25 10.53 29.60
N MET A 5 30.68 10.02 30.77
CA MET A 5 30.50 10.69 32.07
C MET A 5 31.85 10.87 32.77
N THR A 6 32.07 12.04 33.36
CA THR A 6 33.23 12.33 34.22
C THR A 6 32.78 12.64 35.64
N ILE A 7 33.49 12.07 36.62
CA ILE A 7 33.19 12.24 38.05
C ILE A 7 34.33 13.02 38.66
N SER A 8 34.00 14.12 39.35
CA SER A 8 34.93 14.96 40.09
C SER A 8 34.52 15.05 41.56
N ILE A 9 35.40 15.65 42.38
CA ILE A 9 35.09 15.91 43.79
C ILE A 9 33.92 16.88 44.02
N ARG A 10 33.54 17.64 42.99
CA ARG A 10 32.45 18.64 43.06
C ARG A 10 31.14 18.10 42.51
N GLY A 11 31.21 17.33 41.43
CA GLY A 11 30.03 16.83 40.76
C GLY A 11 30.36 15.91 39.61
N VAL A 12 29.29 15.45 38.97
CA VAL A 12 29.29 14.54 37.85
C VAL A 12 28.85 15.30 36.61
N THR A 13 29.62 15.18 35.54
CA THR A 13 29.31 15.77 34.24
C THR A 13 29.01 14.66 33.24
N HIS A 14 27.84 14.70 32.63
CA HIS A 14 27.42 13.79 31.58
C HIS A 14 27.44 14.52 30.24
N TYR A 15 28.15 13.98 29.26
CA TYR A 15 28.17 14.50 27.90
C TYR A 15 27.40 13.53 27.01
N SER A 16 26.32 13.99 26.37
CA SER A 16 25.52 13.21 25.43
C SER A 16 25.25 14.02 24.18
N ASN A 17 25.77 13.57 23.03
CA ASN A 17 25.52 14.11 21.70
C ASN A 17 25.63 15.64 21.56
N GLY A 18 26.58 16.27 22.28
CA GLY A 18 26.82 17.71 22.23
C GLY A 18 26.18 18.51 23.36
N GLU A 19 25.31 17.88 24.16
CA GLU A 19 24.75 18.44 25.38
C GLU A 19 25.58 17.99 26.60
N LEU A 20 25.70 18.89 27.58
CA LEU A 20 26.55 18.71 28.75
C LEU A 20 25.74 19.02 30.00
N ASP A 21 25.37 17.97 30.73
CA ASP A 21 24.60 18.06 31.96
C ASP A 21 25.53 17.93 33.16
N TYR A 22 25.43 18.88 34.10
CA TYR A 22 26.18 18.85 35.35
C TYR A 22 25.23 18.62 36.52
N GLN A 23 25.59 17.69 37.40
CA GLN A 23 24.88 17.40 38.64
C GLN A 23 25.86 17.41 39.81
N ASP A 24 25.47 18.02 40.94
CA ASP A 24 26.30 18.02 42.14
C ASP A 24 26.48 16.61 42.71
N LEU A 25 27.66 16.36 43.29
CA LEU A 25 28.05 15.01 43.70
C LEU A 25 27.10 14.43 44.78
N SER A 26 26.64 15.28 45.69
CA SER A 26 25.73 14.89 46.77
C SER A 26 24.35 14.48 46.25
N GLU A 27 23.82 15.21 45.27
CA GLU A 27 22.54 14.90 44.63
C GLU A 27 22.64 13.63 43.80
N TRP A 28 23.71 13.51 43.00
CA TRP A 28 23.96 12.32 42.20
C TRP A 28 24.08 11.07 43.07
N GLN A 29 24.78 11.16 44.21
CA GLN A 29 24.91 10.04 45.14
C GLN A 29 23.56 9.67 45.76
N ARG A 30 22.75 10.66 46.17
CA ARG A 30 21.40 10.43 46.70
C ARG A 30 20.51 9.73 45.66
N ASP A 31 20.53 10.21 44.43
CA ASP A 31 19.73 9.68 43.33
C ASP A 31 20.19 8.26 42.96
N GLN A 32 21.50 8.01 43.00
CA GLN A 32 22.07 6.69 42.77
C GLN A 32 21.68 5.69 43.87
N GLU A 33 21.65 6.13 45.14
CA GLU A 33 21.16 5.30 46.25
C GLU A 33 19.66 4.99 46.12
N MET A 34 18.85 5.98 45.74
CA MET A 34 17.42 5.79 45.47
C MET A 34 17.20 4.84 44.29
N TYR A 35 17.94 5.01 43.19
CA TYR A 35 17.88 4.13 42.03
C TYR A 35 18.18 2.68 42.41
N ARG A 36 19.24 2.43 43.19
CA ARG A 36 19.57 1.09 43.68
C ARG A 36 18.44 0.46 44.47
N LYS A 37 17.75 1.23 45.32
CA LYS A 37 16.56 0.75 46.07
C LYS A 37 15.38 0.44 45.15
N ILE A 38 15.14 1.26 44.14
CA ILE A 38 14.04 1.07 43.17
C ILE A 38 14.26 -0.19 42.33
N VAL A 39 15.48 -0.40 41.82
CA VAL A 39 15.81 -1.58 40.99
C VAL A 39 15.65 -2.90 41.76
N GLN A 40 15.86 -2.89 43.07
CA GLN A 40 15.67 -4.05 43.95
C GLN A 40 14.20 -4.40 44.21
N ILE A 41 13.25 -3.50 43.90
CA ILE A 41 11.83 -3.83 44.04
C ILE A 41 11.52 -4.99 43.07
N PRO A 42 10.88 -6.08 43.53
CA PRO A 42 10.68 -7.29 42.74
C PRO A 42 9.97 -7.07 41.39
N PHE A 43 9.17 -6.00 41.29
CA PHE A 43 8.57 -5.58 40.03
C PHE A 43 9.63 -5.16 39.00
N PHE A 44 10.52 -4.21 39.32
CA PHE A 44 11.51 -3.69 38.38
C PHE A 44 12.58 -4.73 38.04
N GLU A 45 12.99 -5.55 39.02
CA GLU A 45 13.93 -6.66 38.82
C GLU A 45 13.41 -7.69 37.79
N LYS A 46 12.10 -7.98 37.83
CA LYS A 46 11.46 -8.94 36.92
C LYS A 46 11.00 -8.28 35.61
N TYR A 47 10.70 -6.99 35.63
CA TYR A 47 10.17 -6.25 34.49
C TYR A 47 11.08 -6.31 33.27
N ALA A 48 12.41 -6.17 33.43
CA ALA A 48 13.34 -6.26 32.30
C ALA A 48 13.22 -7.61 31.56
N ARG A 49 13.16 -8.72 32.31
CA ARG A 49 12.96 -10.07 31.76
C ARG A 49 11.59 -10.22 31.11
N TRP A 50 10.53 -9.73 31.76
CA TRP A 50 9.17 -9.79 31.24
C TRP A 50 8.97 -8.96 29.98
N LYS A 51 9.56 -7.76 29.91
CA LYS A 51 9.53 -6.90 28.73
C LYS A 51 10.20 -7.60 27.56
N GLN A 52 11.41 -8.14 27.77
CA GLN A 52 12.13 -8.86 26.73
C GLN A 52 11.35 -10.08 26.24
N PHE A 53 10.78 -10.87 27.15
CA PHE A 53 9.98 -12.04 26.79
C PHE A 53 8.68 -11.66 26.07
N SER A 54 8.02 -10.60 26.50
CA SER A 54 6.80 -10.09 25.86
C SER A 54 7.07 -9.62 24.43
N VAL A 55 8.15 -8.86 24.22
CA VAL A 55 8.59 -8.42 22.90
C VAL A 55 8.93 -9.63 22.03
N TRP A 56 9.70 -10.58 22.55
CA TRP A 56 10.05 -11.80 21.84
C TRP A 56 8.82 -12.63 21.47
N LYS A 57 7.88 -12.82 22.39
CA LYS A 57 6.61 -13.54 22.15
C LYS A 57 5.79 -12.86 21.07
N SER A 58 5.70 -11.53 21.09
CA SER A 58 5.02 -10.76 20.04
C SER A 58 5.71 -10.93 18.68
N ALA A 59 7.04 -10.81 18.63
CA ALA A 59 7.82 -11.02 17.41
C ALA A 59 7.65 -12.43 16.85
N MET A 60 7.71 -13.47 17.69
CA MET A 60 7.49 -14.87 17.28
C MET A 60 6.07 -15.10 16.76
N ARG A 61 5.05 -14.52 17.41
CA ARG A 61 3.66 -14.59 16.94
C ARG A 61 3.54 -13.94 15.56
N ASN A 62 4.09 -12.73 15.39
CA ASN A 62 4.09 -12.03 14.12
C ASN A 62 4.83 -12.83 13.04
N GLN A 63 5.97 -13.42 13.36
CA GLN A 63 6.72 -14.27 12.43
C GLN A 63 5.89 -15.48 11.97
N ARG A 64 5.20 -16.15 12.89
CA ARG A 64 4.31 -17.28 12.56
C ARG A 64 3.15 -16.83 11.65
N VAL A 65 2.48 -15.74 12.00
CA VAL A 65 1.37 -15.19 11.20
C VAL A 65 1.87 -14.79 9.81
N GLN A 66 3.02 -14.12 9.72
CA GLN A 66 3.62 -13.74 8.44
C GLN A 66 3.99 -14.94 7.60
N LYS A 67 4.52 -16.01 8.20
CA LYS A 67 4.81 -17.26 7.47
C LYS A 67 3.54 -17.88 6.89
N CYS A 68 2.49 -18.02 7.70
CA CYS A 68 1.20 -18.53 7.23
C CYS A 68 0.58 -17.63 6.15
N SER A 69 0.64 -16.31 6.34
CA SER A 69 0.15 -15.33 5.35
C SER A 69 0.88 -15.44 4.02
N LYS A 70 2.21 -15.59 4.03
CA LYS A 70 3.01 -15.80 2.81
C LYS A 70 2.61 -17.09 2.09
N THR A 71 2.50 -18.19 2.82
CA THR A 71 2.06 -19.48 2.25
C THR A 71 0.65 -19.39 1.68
N LEU A 72 -0.27 -18.71 2.37
CA LEU A 72 -1.64 -18.57 1.90
C LEU A 72 -1.72 -17.70 0.64
N ASN A 73 -1.02 -16.57 0.61
CA ASN A 73 -0.95 -15.70 -0.57
C ASN A 73 -0.28 -16.38 -1.78
N SER A 74 0.68 -17.28 -1.57
CA SER A 74 1.32 -18.00 -2.69
C SER A 74 0.44 -19.10 -3.28
N HIS A 75 -0.44 -19.70 -2.50
CA HIS A 75 -1.25 -20.86 -2.92
C HIS A 75 -2.71 -20.53 -3.22
N LEU A 76 -3.23 -19.42 -2.69
CA LEU A 76 -4.64 -19.08 -2.82
C LEU A 76 -4.82 -17.88 -3.75
N PHE A 77 -5.16 -18.17 -5.01
CA PHE A 77 -5.43 -17.16 -6.03
C PHE A 77 -6.54 -16.18 -5.64
N ALA A 78 -7.48 -16.62 -4.80
CA ALA A 78 -8.57 -15.78 -4.28
C ALA A 78 -8.10 -14.63 -3.37
N LEU A 79 -6.83 -14.65 -2.92
CA LEU A 79 -6.26 -13.56 -2.10
C LEU A 79 -5.49 -12.53 -2.93
N ASP A 80 -5.23 -12.79 -4.21
CA ASP A 80 -4.77 -11.73 -5.09
C ASP A 80 -5.93 -10.77 -5.33
N THR A 81 -5.89 -9.61 -4.70
CA THR A 81 -6.94 -8.59 -4.78
C THR A 81 -7.19 -8.14 -6.22
N THR A 82 -6.18 -8.19 -7.10
CA THR A 82 -6.32 -7.73 -8.50
C THR A 82 -6.97 -8.78 -9.38
N LEU A 83 -6.56 -10.05 -9.24
CA LEU A 83 -7.03 -11.13 -10.09
C LEU A 83 -8.31 -11.79 -9.58
N CYS A 84 -8.55 -11.76 -8.26
CA CYS A 84 -9.77 -12.25 -7.64
C CYS A 84 -10.98 -11.42 -8.10
N ASP A 85 -10.88 -10.09 -8.06
CA ASP A 85 -11.93 -9.19 -8.54
C ASP A 85 -12.26 -9.43 -10.02
N ALA A 86 -11.23 -9.62 -10.85
CA ALA A 86 -11.40 -9.96 -12.27
C ALA A 86 -12.18 -11.27 -12.44
N LEU A 87 -11.82 -12.31 -11.67
CA LEU A 87 -12.47 -13.61 -11.71
C LEU A 87 -13.93 -13.54 -11.25
N LEU A 88 -14.23 -12.77 -10.20
CA LEU A 88 -15.58 -12.52 -9.70
C LEU A 88 -16.44 -11.77 -10.74
N LYS A 89 -15.89 -10.76 -11.41
CA LYS A 89 -16.56 -10.05 -12.51
C LYS A 89 -16.83 -10.98 -13.70
N CYS A 90 -15.85 -11.80 -14.10
CA CYS A 90 -16.03 -12.82 -15.13
C CYS A 90 -17.15 -13.80 -14.75
N ARG A 91 -17.18 -14.28 -13.51
CA ARG A 91 -18.23 -15.16 -13.02
C ARG A 91 -19.61 -14.50 -13.07
N THR A 92 -19.69 -13.23 -12.70
CA THR A 92 -20.94 -12.44 -12.80
C THR A 92 -21.44 -12.36 -14.24
N LEU A 93 -20.54 -12.13 -15.20
CA LEU A 93 -20.86 -12.11 -16.62
C LEU A 93 -21.31 -13.49 -17.13
N CYS A 94 -20.67 -14.58 -16.69
CA CYS A 94 -21.10 -15.95 -17.02
C CYS A 94 -22.49 -16.28 -16.46
N VAL A 95 -22.78 -15.85 -15.22
CA VAL A 95 -24.13 -16.01 -14.64
C VAL A 95 -25.15 -15.22 -15.46
N ARG A 96 -24.82 -14.01 -15.91
CA ARG A 96 -25.67 -13.23 -16.80
C ARG A 96 -25.99 -13.98 -18.08
N ILE A 97 -24.99 -14.60 -18.72
CA ILE A 97 -25.20 -15.44 -19.91
C ILE A 97 -26.14 -16.61 -19.59
N SER A 98 -25.97 -17.27 -18.45
CA SER A 98 -26.83 -18.41 -18.07
C SER A 98 -28.30 -18.03 -17.89
N SER A 99 -28.58 -16.77 -17.55
CA SER A 99 -29.93 -16.23 -17.43
C SER A 99 -30.51 -15.69 -18.74
N LEU A 100 -29.77 -15.69 -19.84
CA LEU A 100 -30.27 -15.19 -21.12
C LEU A 100 -31.28 -16.17 -21.72
N ASN A 101 -32.48 -15.67 -21.99
CA ASN A 101 -33.47 -16.38 -22.79
C ASN A 101 -33.07 -16.30 -24.28
N LEU A 102 -32.80 -17.47 -24.88
CA LEU A 102 -32.43 -17.61 -26.28
C LEU A 102 -33.64 -17.49 -27.23
N LEU A 103 -34.83 -17.63 -26.68
CA LEU A 103 -36.12 -17.54 -27.36
C LEU A 103 -36.96 -16.49 -26.64
N GLU A 104 -37.64 -15.65 -27.42
CA GLU A 104 -38.58 -14.68 -26.90
C GLU A 104 -39.97 -15.06 -27.38
N ILE A 105 -40.76 -15.62 -26.47
CA ILE A 105 -42.11 -16.10 -26.78
C ILE A 105 -43.06 -15.28 -25.92
N ASN A 106 -43.91 -14.49 -26.56
CA ASN A 106 -44.99 -13.80 -25.86
C ASN A 106 -46.22 -14.73 -25.80
N PRO A 107 -46.68 -15.12 -24.59
CA PRO A 107 -47.78 -16.05 -24.44
C PRO A 107 -49.16 -15.46 -24.78
N VAL A 108 -49.27 -14.16 -25.02
CA VAL A 108 -50.54 -13.44 -25.23
C VAL A 108 -50.84 -13.21 -26.71
N THR A 109 -49.82 -13.21 -27.57
CA THR A 109 -49.95 -12.90 -29.00
C THR A 109 -49.98 -14.17 -29.85
N VAL A 110 -50.94 -14.25 -30.76
CA VAL A 110 -51.01 -15.32 -31.77
C VAL A 110 -50.25 -14.84 -33.00
N TYR A 111 -49.15 -15.51 -33.34
CA TYR A 111 -48.32 -15.15 -34.47
C TYR A 111 -48.68 -15.97 -35.70
N GLN A 112 -48.63 -15.35 -36.89
CA GLN A 112 -48.45 -16.12 -38.12
C GLN A 112 -47.02 -16.67 -38.18
N LEU A 113 -46.82 -17.81 -38.84
CA LEU A 113 -45.53 -18.50 -38.87
C LEU A 113 -44.39 -17.62 -39.39
N GLU A 114 -44.63 -16.88 -40.46
CA GLU A 114 -43.65 -15.96 -41.06
C GLU A 114 -43.27 -14.82 -40.11
N GLU A 115 -44.24 -14.25 -39.40
CA GLU A 115 -44.01 -13.17 -38.44
C GLU A 115 -43.19 -13.66 -37.23
N PHE A 116 -43.47 -14.87 -36.75
CA PHE A 116 -42.69 -15.50 -35.67
C PHE A 116 -41.25 -15.80 -36.11
N GLU A 117 -41.06 -16.31 -37.33
CA GLU A 117 -39.73 -16.59 -37.87
C GLU A 117 -38.90 -15.31 -37.97
N GLU A 118 -39.49 -14.22 -38.46
CA GLU A 118 -38.83 -12.93 -38.56
C GLU A 118 -38.45 -12.35 -37.19
N GLN A 119 -39.35 -12.41 -36.22
CA GLN A 119 -39.07 -11.97 -34.85
C GLN A 119 -37.96 -12.80 -34.20
N GLN A 120 -38.02 -14.12 -34.32
CA GLN A 120 -37.01 -14.99 -33.74
C GLN A 120 -35.65 -14.83 -34.43
N ARG A 121 -35.62 -14.50 -35.73
CA ARG A 121 -34.40 -14.14 -36.47
C ARG A 121 -33.77 -12.86 -35.93
N LEU A 122 -34.59 -11.83 -35.67
CA LEU A 122 -34.13 -10.57 -35.08
C LEU A 122 -33.57 -10.78 -33.67
N VAL A 123 -34.32 -11.49 -32.81
CA VAL A 123 -33.89 -11.81 -31.44
C VAL A 123 -32.60 -12.61 -31.45
N ARG A 124 -32.48 -13.63 -32.31
CA ARG A 124 -31.25 -14.42 -32.43
C ARG A 124 -30.05 -13.54 -32.83
N LYS A 125 -30.23 -12.62 -33.77
CA LYS A 125 -29.18 -11.68 -34.17
C LYS A 125 -28.76 -10.80 -33.00
N GLN A 126 -29.71 -10.29 -32.22
CA GLN A 126 -29.44 -9.48 -31.03
C GLN A 126 -28.73 -10.29 -29.94
N ARG A 127 -29.18 -11.51 -29.65
CA ARG A 127 -28.54 -12.39 -28.64
C ARG A 127 -27.11 -12.76 -29.02
N VAL A 128 -26.82 -12.99 -30.31
CA VAL A 128 -25.45 -13.20 -30.77
C VAL A 128 -24.58 -11.97 -30.50
N GLN A 129 -25.12 -10.77 -30.75
CA GLN A 129 -24.41 -9.52 -30.46
C GLN A 129 -24.19 -9.33 -28.95
N ASP A 130 -25.21 -9.59 -28.12
CA ASP A 130 -25.09 -9.54 -26.66
C ASP A 130 -24.01 -10.50 -26.13
N LEU A 131 -23.92 -11.71 -26.70
CA LEU A 131 -22.88 -12.69 -26.35
C LEU A 131 -21.48 -12.22 -26.76
N GLN A 132 -21.35 -11.63 -27.95
CA GLN A 132 -20.09 -11.05 -28.41
C GLN A 132 -19.63 -9.90 -27.50
N ASP A 133 -20.55 -9.04 -27.08
CA ASP A 133 -20.26 -7.94 -26.17
C ASP A 133 -19.82 -8.44 -24.78
N VAL A 134 -20.47 -9.47 -24.26
CA VAL A 134 -20.05 -10.09 -22.98
C VAL A 134 -18.68 -10.72 -23.11
N TRP A 135 -18.42 -11.43 -24.21
CA TRP A 135 -17.09 -12.00 -24.48
C TRP A 135 -16.00 -10.93 -24.55
N ALA A 136 -16.24 -9.84 -25.28
CA ALA A 136 -15.32 -8.73 -25.38
C ALA A 136 -15.04 -8.11 -24.00
N LYS A 137 -16.06 -7.94 -23.16
CA LYS A 137 -15.92 -7.45 -21.78
C LYS A 137 -15.10 -8.38 -20.89
N ILE A 138 -15.33 -9.70 -20.96
CA ILE A 138 -14.54 -10.69 -20.21
C ILE A 138 -13.07 -10.61 -20.64
N LYS A 139 -12.81 -10.55 -21.95
CA LYS A 139 -11.45 -10.47 -22.49
C LYS A 139 -10.74 -9.20 -22.04
N GLU A 140 -11.42 -8.06 -22.12
CA GLU A 140 -10.87 -6.78 -21.70
C GLU A 140 -10.56 -6.76 -20.20
N GLU A 141 -11.50 -7.17 -19.35
CA GLU A 141 -11.28 -7.22 -17.91
C GLU A 141 -10.11 -8.13 -17.54
N LEU A 142 -10.00 -9.32 -18.16
CA LEU A 142 -8.86 -10.21 -17.94
C LEU A 142 -7.53 -9.59 -18.38
N LEU A 143 -7.49 -8.96 -19.55
CA LEU A 143 -6.28 -8.30 -20.03
C LEU A 143 -5.85 -7.16 -19.11
N GLN A 144 -6.79 -6.31 -18.70
CA GLN A 144 -6.53 -5.20 -17.79
C GLN A 144 -6.04 -5.69 -16.43
N SER A 145 -6.73 -6.67 -15.82
CA SER A 145 -6.34 -7.19 -14.51
C SER A 145 -4.99 -7.92 -14.55
N CYS A 146 -4.72 -8.70 -15.61
CA CYS A 146 -3.40 -9.32 -15.81
C CYS A 146 -2.30 -8.29 -16.01
N HIS A 147 -2.57 -7.22 -16.78
CA HIS A 147 -1.61 -6.13 -16.98
C HIS A 147 -1.31 -5.38 -15.68
N VAL A 148 -2.34 -5.07 -14.88
CA VAL A 148 -2.18 -4.45 -13.56
C VAL A 148 -1.39 -5.36 -12.62
N SER A 149 -1.77 -6.64 -12.53
CA SER A 149 -1.06 -7.63 -11.69
C SER A 149 0.41 -7.77 -12.10
N LEU A 150 0.71 -7.82 -13.40
CA LEU A 150 2.08 -7.85 -13.92
C LEU A 150 2.84 -6.56 -13.59
N THR A 151 2.21 -5.40 -13.76
CA THR A 151 2.82 -4.11 -13.46
C THR A 151 3.16 -3.99 -11.97
N ASP A 152 2.25 -4.41 -11.10
CA ASP A 152 2.45 -4.42 -9.65
C ASP A 152 3.52 -5.42 -9.24
N PHE A 153 3.57 -6.59 -9.89
CA PHE A 153 4.64 -7.55 -9.72
C PHE A 153 6.00 -6.96 -10.12
N LEU A 154 6.08 -6.31 -11.29
CA LEU A 154 7.32 -5.67 -11.76
C LEU A 154 7.78 -4.57 -10.80
N LYS A 155 6.87 -3.70 -10.35
CA LYS A 155 7.16 -2.66 -9.34
C LYS A 155 7.69 -3.25 -8.05
N LYS A 156 7.05 -4.30 -7.52
CA LYS A 156 7.51 -5.00 -6.30
C LYS A 156 8.90 -5.62 -6.44
N ASN A 157 9.30 -5.98 -7.66
CA ASN A 157 10.62 -6.55 -7.97
C ASN A 157 11.64 -5.50 -8.45
N GLY A 158 11.33 -4.21 -8.38
CA GLY A 158 12.26 -3.13 -8.75
C GLY A 158 12.40 -2.87 -10.25
N PHE A 159 11.52 -3.43 -11.08
CA PHE A 159 11.45 -3.14 -12.51
C PHE A 159 10.41 -2.04 -12.75
N GLY A 160 10.84 -0.85 -13.20
CA GLY A 160 9.93 0.25 -13.57
C GLY A 160 10.36 1.67 -13.19
N GLN A 161 11.40 1.86 -12.39
CA GLN A 161 11.84 3.20 -11.93
C GLN A 161 12.49 4.11 -13.00
N LYS A 162 12.61 3.67 -14.27
CA LYS A 162 13.45 4.38 -15.27
C LYS A 162 12.77 5.54 -16.04
N ALA A 163 11.53 5.90 -15.71
CA ALA A 163 10.77 6.90 -16.46
C ALA A 163 10.38 8.17 -15.69
N GLN A 164 10.40 8.20 -14.35
CA GLN A 164 9.92 9.37 -13.58
C GLN A 164 11.04 10.30 -13.06
N ASP A 165 12.27 9.80 -12.86
CA ASP A 165 13.38 10.65 -12.38
C ASP A 165 14.02 11.53 -13.47
N ARG A 166 13.54 11.50 -14.71
CA ARG A 166 14.12 12.28 -15.83
C ARG A 166 13.39 13.57 -16.17
N ASP A 167 12.18 13.77 -15.66
CA ASP A 167 11.39 14.96 -15.97
C ASP A 167 11.52 16.07 -14.89
N ASP A 168 11.89 15.72 -13.66
CA ASP A 168 12.12 16.72 -12.59
C ASP A 168 13.47 17.45 -12.71
N ALA A 169 14.45 16.90 -13.43
CA ALA A 169 15.78 17.49 -13.60
C ALA A 169 15.89 18.50 -14.76
N LYS A 170 14.79 18.81 -15.45
CA LYS A 170 14.78 19.72 -16.63
C LYS A 170 14.04 21.04 -16.42
N SER A 171 13.57 21.36 -15.21
CA SER A 171 12.84 22.61 -14.95
C SER A 171 13.67 23.75 -14.36
N GLU A 172 14.95 23.54 -14.04
CA GLU A 172 15.87 24.61 -13.60
C GLU A 172 17.06 24.79 -14.55
N ASP A 173 16.81 25.23 -15.79
CA ASP A 173 17.73 26.17 -16.43
C ASP A 173 17.06 26.81 -17.66
N GLY A 174 16.63 28.05 -17.49
CA GLY A 174 16.10 28.91 -18.55
C GLY A 174 16.76 30.29 -18.47
N PRO A 175 17.00 30.96 -19.60
CA PRO A 175 18.15 31.85 -19.78
C PRO A 175 17.92 33.24 -19.18
N LYS A 176 18.95 33.81 -18.55
CA LYS A 176 19.03 35.24 -18.26
C LYS A 176 19.40 36.00 -19.54
N GLU A 177 18.41 36.52 -20.25
CA GLU A 177 18.61 37.64 -21.17
C GLU A 177 18.28 38.94 -20.44
N GLY A 178 19.18 39.92 -20.61
CA GLY A 178 19.03 41.26 -20.06
C GLY A 178 18.25 42.16 -20.99
N GLU A 179 17.53 43.12 -20.41
CA GLU A 179 17.07 44.30 -21.10
C GLU A 179 17.28 45.52 -20.18
N ARG A 180 18.14 46.40 -20.68
CA ARG A 180 18.32 47.82 -20.36
C ARG A 180 17.14 48.55 -21.05
N ASP A 181 16.49 49.60 -20.53
CA ASP A 181 17.00 50.92 -20.16
C ASP A 181 15.84 51.77 -19.55
N GLU A 182 16.25 52.76 -18.74
CA GLU A 182 15.72 54.14 -18.55
C GLU A 182 14.20 54.34 -18.26
N ASP A 183 13.74 55.22 -17.35
CA ASP A 183 14.15 56.59 -17.04
C ASP A 183 13.42 57.09 -15.77
N GLY A 184 13.92 58.17 -15.13
CA GLY A 184 13.05 59.10 -14.38
C GLY A 184 13.29 59.35 -12.88
N GLY A 185 14.34 60.11 -12.55
CA GLY A 185 14.22 61.44 -11.91
C GLY A 185 13.83 61.65 -10.43
N GLY A 186 14.66 62.47 -9.74
CA GLY A 186 14.28 63.34 -8.59
C GLY A 186 15.12 63.11 -7.33
N MET A 187 16.24 63.81 -7.07
CA MET A 187 16.37 65.14 -6.40
C MET A 187 15.47 65.24 -5.15
N SER A 188 15.96 65.50 -3.94
CA SER A 188 17.14 66.25 -3.45
C SER A 188 17.69 65.66 -2.16
#